data_AF-A0A526S7B2-F1
#
_entry.id   AF-A0A526S7B2-F1
#
_cell.length_a   1.000
_cell.length_b   1.000
_cell.length_c   1.000
_cell.angle_alpha   90.00
_cell.angle_beta   90.00
_cell.angle_gamma   90.00
#
_symmetry.space_group_name_H-M   'P 1'
#
loop_
_entity.id
_entity.type
_entity.pdbx_description
1 polymer ?
#
loop_
_entity_poly.entity_id
_entity_poly.type
_entity_poly.pdbx_seq_one_letter_code
_entity_poly.pdbx_strand_id
1 'polypeptide(L)'
;MIALAAKKIKPSDVTQDGSFLQYAPHEITRAMVERHPELCYDGKVWDEPYEALDYGDPAINEGTRASIRGKYASLINDAIYLARQDPSDLAASPREELVRAVMSLHLLRPDVET
;
A
#
# COMPACT_ATOMS: atom_id res chain seq x y z
N MET A 1 19.81 -13.03 17.33
CA MET A 1 19.11 -11.74 17.53
C MET A 1 20.15 -10.63 17.72
N ILE A 2 20.31 -9.74 16.75
CA ILE A 2 21.20 -8.57 16.88
C ILE A 2 20.43 -7.53 17.69
N ALA A 3 20.95 -7.15 18.86
CA ALA A 3 20.26 -6.27 19.78
C ALA A 3 20.14 -4.85 19.20
N LEU A 4 18.93 -4.50 18.72
CA LEU A 4 18.53 -3.16 18.28
C LEU A 4 18.82 -2.07 19.33
N ALA A 5 18.92 -2.45 20.61
CA ALA A 5 19.33 -1.61 21.72
C ALA A 5 20.74 -0.99 21.54
N ALA A 6 21.66 -1.67 20.85
CA ALA A 6 23.02 -1.15 20.62
C ALA A 6 23.04 0.08 19.67
N LYS A 7 21.98 0.27 18.87
CA LYS A 7 21.86 1.41 17.94
C LYS A 7 21.17 2.65 18.54
N LYS A 8 20.81 2.65 19.84
CA LYS A 8 20.05 3.74 20.49
C LYS A 8 18.71 4.10 19.82
N ILE A 9 18.15 3.20 19.01
CA ILE A 9 16.84 3.40 18.38
C ILE A 9 15.78 3.19 19.48
N LYS A 10 15.07 4.24 19.87
CA LYS A 10 13.93 4.08 20.78
C LYS A 10 12.76 3.49 19.98
N PRO A 11 12.05 2.49 20.51
CA PRO A 11 10.88 1.92 19.83
C PRO A 11 9.81 2.96 19.47
N SER A 12 9.69 4.02 20.27
CA SER A 12 8.81 5.16 20.03
C SER A 12 9.09 5.90 18.72
N ASP A 13 10.36 5.98 18.33
CA ASP A 13 10.79 6.81 17.22
C ASP A 13 10.45 6.13 15.89
N VAL A 14 10.54 4.79 15.84
CA VAL A 14 10.19 3.93 14.68
C VAL A 14 8.68 3.86 14.45
N THR A 15 7.88 4.07 15.50
CA THR A 15 6.42 4.11 15.40
C THR A 15 5.88 5.46 14.94
N GLN A 16 6.62 6.54 15.14
CA GLN A 16 6.16 7.90 14.83
C GLN A 16 6.20 8.23 13.34
N ASP A 17 7.20 7.73 12.63
CA ASP A 17 7.38 7.98 11.19
C ASP A 17 6.83 6.85 10.30
N GLY A 18 6.27 5.80 10.91
CA GLY A 18 5.74 4.65 10.18
C GLY A 18 6.80 3.72 9.60
N SER A 19 8.09 3.94 9.87
CA SER A 19 9.20 3.11 9.34
C SER A 19 9.09 1.63 9.73
N PHE A 20 8.37 1.31 10.81
CA PHE A 20 8.06 -0.07 11.18
C PHE A 20 7.32 -0.86 10.08
N LEU A 21 6.58 -0.18 9.20
CA LEU A 21 5.85 -0.80 8.09
C LEU A 21 6.79 -1.41 7.04
N GLN A 22 8.04 -0.96 6.95
CA GLN A 22 9.05 -1.55 6.07
C GLN A 22 9.40 -3.00 6.44
N TYR A 23 9.16 -3.37 7.70
CA TYR A 23 9.40 -4.71 8.23
C TYR A 23 8.09 -5.43 8.57
N ALA A 24 6.94 -4.79 8.34
CA ALA A 24 5.67 -5.39 8.63
C ALA A 24 5.35 -6.51 7.63
N PRO A 25 4.66 -7.57 8.06
CA PRO A 25 4.09 -8.54 7.14
C PRO A 25 3.24 -7.84 6.08
N HIS A 26 3.30 -8.36 4.85
CA HIS A 26 2.61 -7.79 3.70
C HIS A 26 1.11 -7.52 3.93
N GLU A 27 0.45 -8.38 4.72
CA GLU A 27 -0.96 -8.28 5.07
C GLU A 27 -1.25 -7.07 5.95
N ILE A 28 -0.29 -6.67 6.79
CA ILE A 28 -0.41 -5.47 7.63
C ILE A 28 -0.35 -4.22 6.77
N THR A 29 0.50 -4.18 5.75
CA THR A 29 0.57 -3.06 4.81
C THR A 29 -0.76 -2.86 4.10
N ARG A 30 -1.39 -3.94 3.63
CA ARG A 30 -2.72 -3.89 3.03
C ARG A 30 -3.78 -3.41 4.04
N ALA A 31 -3.79 -3.97 5.25
CA ALA A 31 -4.75 -3.60 6.28
C ALA A 31 -4.63 -2.13 6.69
N MET A 32 -3.43 -1.55 6.62
CA MET A 32 -3.21 -0.12 6.90
C MET A 32 -3.95 0.76 5.89
N VAL A 33 -3.81 0.50 4.59
CA VAL A 33 -4.50 1.28 3.55
C VAL A 33 -6.02 1.12 3.62
N GLU A 34 -6.51 -0.08 3.97
CA GLU A 34 -7.95 -0.35 4.09
C GLU A 34 -8.58 0.30 5.33
N ARG A 35 -7.85 0.32 6.47
CA ARG A 35 -8.37 0.81 7.76
C ARG A 35 -8.07 2.28 8.04
N HIS A 36 -6.99 2.78 7.46
CA HIS A 36 -6.51 4.14 7.63
C HIS A 36 -6.29 4.85 6.28
N PRO A 37 -7.31 4.88 5.39
CA PRO A 37 -7.20 5.52 4.08
C PRO A 37 -6.85 7.01 4.18
N GLU A 38 -7.23 7.67 5.27
CA GLU A 38 -6.90 9.07 5.57
C GLU A 38 -5.40 9.32 5.68
N LEU A 39 -4.57 8.30 5.91
CA LEU A 39 -3.12 8.44 5.96
C LEU A 39 -2.44 8.24 4.60
N CYS A 40 -3.17 7.70 3.62
CA CYS A 40 -2.62 7.31 2.32
C CYS A 40 -2.99 8.28 1.20
N TYR A 41 -4.21 8.80 1.23
CA TYR A 41 -4.78 9.61 0.16
C TYR A 41 -4.71 11.11 0.44
N ASP A 42 -5.28 11.90 -0.47
CA ASP A 42 -5.32 13.36 -0.41
C ASP A 42 -3.92 13.99 -0.36
N GLY A 43 -3.03 13.50 -1.24
CA GLY A 43 -1.68 14.06 -1.42
C GLY A 43 -0.67 13.67 -0.33
N LYS A 44 -0.98 12.66 0.50
CA LYS A 44 -0.04 12.15 1.52
C LYS A 44 0.94 11.14 0.92
N VAL A 45 0.42 10.03 0.39
CA VAL A 45 1.20 9.02 -0.34
C VAL A 45 0.79 9.03 -1.81
N TRP A 46 -0.52 9.03 -2.05
CA TRP A 46 -1.12 9.13 -3.38
C TRP A 46 -1.96 10.39 -3.51
N ASP A 47 -1.88 11.03 -4.67
CA ASP A 47 -2.66 12.23 -5.01
C ASP A 47 -4.05 11.86 -5.57
N GLU A 48 -4.68 10.87 -4.94
CA GLU A 48 -6.05 10.46 -5.23
C GLU A 48 -6.98 11.11 -4.18
N PRO A 49 -8.02 11.87 -4.60
CA PRO A 49 -8.97 12.47 -3.67
C PRO A 49 -9.76 11.40 -2.91
N TYR A 50 -9.86 11.53 -1.58
CA TYR A 50 -10.57 10.56 -0.74
C TYR A 50 -11.44 11.23 0.33
N GLU A 51 -10.85 11.90 1.32
CA GLU A 51 -11.61 12.68 2.30
C GLU A 51 -12.11 13.98 1.67
N ALA A 52 -11.34 14.56 0.75
CA ALA A 52 -11.70 15.77 0.02
C ALA A 52 -12.83 15.57 -1.02
N LEU A 53 -13.30 14.33 -1.23
CA LEU A 53 -14.40 14.04 -2.15
C LEU A 53 -15.71 14.66 -1.68
N ASP A 54 -16.30 15.49 -2.54
CA ASP A 54 -17.66 16.01 -2.36
C ASP A 54 -18.40 16.10 -3.71
N TYR A 55 -19.26 15.12 -3.97
CA TYR A 55 -20.18 15.11 -5.10
C TYR A 55 -21.58 15.65 -4.73
N GLY A 56 -21.77 16.19 -3.52
CA GLY A 56 -23.07 16.66 -3.03
C GLY A 56 -24.07 15.55 -2.68
N ASP A 57 -23.68 14.28 -2.81
CA ASP A 57 -24.46 13.11 -2.41
C ASP A 57 -23.60 12.14 -1.58
N PRO A 58 -23.96 11.88 -0.31
CA PRO A 58 -23.21 10.96 0.55
C PRO A 58 -23.09 9.54 0.00
N ALA A 59 -24.09 9.04 -0.73
CA ALA A 59 -24.07 7.69 -1.29
C ALA A 59 -23.06 7.58 -2.45
N ILE A 60 -22.98 8.63 -3.28
CA ILE A 60 -22.00 8.73 -4.36
C ILE A 60 -20.58 8.88 -3.79
N ASN A 61 -20.42 9.68 -2.73
CA ASN A 61 -19.14 9.86 -2.04
C ASN A 61 -18.63 8.52 -1.49
N GLU A 62 -19.47 7.77 -0.76
CA GLU A 62 -19.06 6.47 -0.21
C GLU A 62 -18.81 5.42 -1.31
N GLY A 63 -19.61 5.40 -2.37
CA GLY A 63 -19.38 4.50 -3.52
C GLY A 63 -18.05 4.78 -4.21
N THR A 64 -17.69 6.05 -4.37
CA THR A 64 -16.40 6.45 -4.93
C THR A 64 -15.25 6.06 -4.01
N ARG A 65 -15.36 6.35 -2.71
CA ARG A 65 -14.36 5.95 -1.71
C ARG A 65 -14.15 4.44 -1.68
N ALA A 66 -15.22 3.66 -1.73
CA ALA A 66 -15.14 2.20 -1.80
C ALA A 66 -14.43 1.72 -3.08
N SER A 67 -14.68 2.37 -4.21
CA SER A 67 -14.02 2.07 -5.48
C SER A 67 -12.51 2.37 -5.44
N ILE A 68 -12.12 3.50 -4.83
CA ILE A 68 -10.72 3.86 -4.61
C ILE A 68 -10.04 2.82 -3.71
N ARG A 69 -10.63 2.49 -2.56
CA ARG A 69 -10.09 1.43 -1.68
C ARG A 69 -9.94 0.10 -2.43
N GLY A 70 -10.94 -0.27 -3.23
CA GLY A 70 -10.91 -1.50 -4.04
C GLY A 70 -9.79 -1.51 -5.09
N LYS A 71 -9.60 -0.40 -5.80
CA LYS A 71 -8.49 -0.19 -6.76
C LYS A 71 -7.15 -0.46 -6.07
N TYR A 72 -6.83 0.31 -5.01
CA TYR A 72 -5.54 0.20 -4.34
C TYR A 72 -5.34 -1.14 -3.64
N ALA A 73 -6.38 -1.73 -3.05
CA ALA A 73 -6.30 -3.08 -2.48
C ALA A 73 -5.93 -4.12 -3.55
N SER A 74 -6.47 -4.02 -4.76
CA SER A 74 -6.11 -4.88 -5.89
C SER A 74 -4.64 -4.72 -6.29
N LEU A 75 -4.17 -3.47 -6.41
CA LEU A 75 -2.77 -3.19 -6.74
C LEU A 75 -1.81 -3.74 -5.67
N ILE A 76 -2.15 -3.56 -4.39
CA ILE A 76 -1.36 -4.08 -3.26
C ILE A 76 -1.36 -5.60 -3.28
N ASN A 77 -2.49 -6.26 -3.53
CA ASN A 77 -2.53 -7.71 -3.63
C ASN A 77 -1.59 -8.25 -4.71
N ASP A 78 -1.44 -7.55 -5.84
CA ASP A 78 -0.47 -7.91 -6.88
C ASP A 78 0.98 -7.72 -6.42
N ALA A 79 1.26 -6.63 -5.71
CA ALA A 79 2.59 -6.41 -5.12
C ALA A 79 2.94 -7.51 -4.11
N ILE A 80 1.98 -7.91 -3.27
CA ILE A 80 2.14 -9.00 -2.30
C ILE A 80 2.31 -10.34 -3.01
N TYR A 81 1.54 -10.59 -4.07
CA TYR A 81 1.68 -11.78 -4.90
C TYR A 81 3.11 -11.90 -5.40
N LEU A 82 3.64 -10.86 -6.05
CA LEU A 82 5.01 -10.84 -6.57
C LEU A 82 6.06 -11.01 -5.47
N ALA A 83 5.88 -10.35 -4.33
CA ALA A 83 6.83 -10.41 -3.21
C ALA A 83 6.93 -11.80 -2.57
N ARG A 84 5.90 -12.65 -2.72
CA ARG A 84 5.86 -14.01 -2.17
C ARG A 84 6.34 -15.09 -3.13
N GLN A 85 6.48 -14.79 -4.42
CA GLN A 85 6.89 -15.80 -5.39
C GLN A 85 8.40 -16.03 -5.34
N ASP A 86 8.81 -17.29 -5.49
CA ASP A 86 10.19 -17.62 -5.82
C ASP A 86 10.46 -17.42 -7.33
N PRO A 87 11.72 -17.20 -7.74
CA PRO A 87 12.05 -17.00 -9.16
C PRO A 87 11.60 -18.14 -10.08
N SER A 88 11.58 -19.39 -9.59
CA SER A 88 11.09 -20.54 -10.34
C SER A 88 9.58 -20.48 -10.59
N ASP A 89 8.81 -19.98 -9.63
CA ASP A 89 7.36 -19.88 -9.74
C ASP A 89 6.99 -18.78 -10.72
N LEU A 90 7.68 -17.63 -10.63
CA LEU A 90 7.54 -16.54 -11.59
C LEU A 90 7.87 -16.98 -13.03
N ALA A 91 8.84 -17.86 -13.22
CA ALA A 91 9.18 -18.38 -14.54
C ALA A 91 8.08 -19.28 -15.14
N ALA A 92 7.26 -19.91 -14.29
CA ALA A 92 6.13 -20.74 -14.69
C ALA A 92 4.80 -19.97 -14.80
N SER A 93 4.72 -18.76 -14.22
CA SER A 93 3.51 -17.94 -14.24
C SER A 93 3.12 -17.46 -15.65
N PRO A 94 1.82 -17.34 -15.96
CA PRO A 94 1.35 -16.76 -17.20
C PRO A 94 1.88 -15.33 -17.40
N ARG A 95 2.34 -15.03 -18.62
CA ARG A 95 2.88 -13.69 -18.96
C ARG A 95 1.91 -12.56 -18.64
N GLU A 96 0.62 -12.76 -18.92
CA GLU A 96 -0.41 -11.74 -18.68
C GLU A 96 -0.56 -11.39 -17.20
N GLU A 97 -0.47 -12.39 -16.33
CA GLU A 97 -0.52 -12.21 -14.88
C GLU A 97 0.68 -11.44 -14.36
N LEU A 98 1.88 -11.80 -14.84
CA LEU A 98 3.12 -11.09 -14.50
C LEU A 98 3.10 -9.64 -14.98
N VAL A 99 2.66 -9.40 -16.22
CA VAL A 99 2.55 -8.03 -16.77
C VAL A 99 1.57 -7.21 -15.93
N ARG A 100 0.40 -7.76 -15.61
CA ARG A 100 -0.60 -7.10 -14.77
C ARG A 100 -0.01 -6.73 -13.41
N ALA A 101 0.64 -7.68 -12.74
CA ALA A 101 1.20 -7.42 -11.41
C ALA A 101 2.36 -6.42 -11.44
N VAL A 102 3.21 -6.46 -12.47
CA VAL A 102 4.28 -5.48 -12.66
C VAL A 102 3.70 -4.08 -12.93
N MET A 103 2.63 -3.97 -13.71
CA MET A 103 1.94 -2.68 -13.91
C MET A 103 1.34 -2.17 -12.60
N SER A 104 0.79 -3.04 -11.76
CA SER A 104 0.31 -2.67 -10.44
C SER A 104 1.42 -2.06 -9.56
N LEU A 105 2.65 -2.58 -9.62
CA LEU A 105 3.80 -1.97 -8.93
C LEU A 105 4.13 -0.57 -9.43
N HIS A 106 3.95 -0.30 -10.73
CA HIS A 106 4.20 1.03 -11.29
C HIS A 106 3.14 2.03 -10.82
N LEU A 107 1.87 1.60 -10.75
CA LEU A 107 0.76 2.40 -10.28
C LEU A 107 0.76 2.65 -8.76
N LEU A 108 1.46 1.80 -7.99
CA LEU A 108 1.61 1.98 -6.55
C LEU A 108 2.72 2.94 -6.15
N ARG A 109 3.55 3.39 -7.08
CA ARG A 109 4.60 4.35 -6.77
C ARG A 109 3.96 5.60 -6.15
N PRO A 110 4.58 6.18 -5.11
CA PRO A 110 4.07 7.40 -4.52
C PRO A 110 4.09 8.52 -5.56
N ASP A 111 3.04 9.34 -5.57
CA ASP A 111 2.95 10.50 -6.45
C ASP A 111 3.78 11.69 -5.90
N VAL A 112 4.06 11.65 -4.60
CA VAL A 112 4.85 12.65 -3.89
C VAL A 112 6.24 12.08 -3.61
N GLU A 113 7.28 12.73 -4.13
CA GLU A 113 8.66 12.43 -3.76
C GLU A 113 8.86 12.83 -2.29
N THR A 114 9.33 11.87 -1.48
CA THR A 114 9.69 12.08 -0.07
C THR A 114 11.13 12.55 0.06
#